data_AF-A0A7Z9MH52-F1
#
_entry.id   AF-A0A7Z9MH52-F1
#
_cell.length_a   1.000
_cell.length_b   1.000
_cell.length_c   1.000
_cell.angle_alpha   90.00
_cell.angle_beta   90.00
_cell.angle_gamma   90.00
#
_symmetry.space_group_name_H-M   'P 1'
#
loop_
_entity.id
_entity.type
_entity.pdbx_description
1 polymer ?
#
loop_
_entity_poly.entity_id
_entity_poly.type
_entity_poly.pdbx_seq_one_letter_code
_entity_poly.pdbx_strand_id
1 'polypeptide(L)'
;MKPYIAIIRDCFHEAFVSRVLWIVVGLITLLLLALAPLSITEQLAMKIRTVEVFAPKQLMVQIAKEGKEDSQTPAADIWGLLDEDSKESIDATLTEKEENRRAIRESLTKVLDAINEIEDPKVLFGSDAFGRVTLPEEAQDLMDRSEGLSDEEGRRLNRFLVGAAFPRAIFLRDSTETHVSYFIWGNDVDAIPIPKDELLKNALTAVTTFLLGTLGVMLAILITATMIPQTFDKGAIDLLLSKPLNRSFLFLAKYVGGCAFITICTAYMVGGLCLLAALQRITL
;
A
#
# COMPACT_ATOMS: atom_id res chain seq x y z
N MET A 1 -1.00 53.35 16.29
CA MET A 1 -1.15 52.05 15.59
C MET A 1 0.17 51.57 14.95
N LYS A 2 0.95 52.42 14.26
CA LYS A 2 2.26 52.07 13.68
C LYS A 2 3.27 51.38 14.63
N PRO A 3 3.46 51.78 15.91
CA PRO A 3 4.45 51.12 16.77
C PRO A 3 4.07 49.69 17.15
N TYR A 4 2.77 49.37 17.20
CA TYR A 4 2.30 48.03 17.55
C TYR A 4 2.49 47.02 16.42
N ILE A 5 2.29 47.46 15.17
CA ILE A 5 2.54 46.63 13.98
C ILE A 5 4.04 46.33 13.83
N ALA A 6 4.90 47.29 14.19
CA ALA A 6 6.35 47.08 14.18
C ALA A 6 6.77 46.00 15.19
N ILE A 7 6.22 46.00 16.40
CA ILE A 7 6.51 44.99 17.42
C ILE A 7 6.02 43.61 16.97
N ILE A 8 4.82 43.52 16.39
CA ILE A 8 4.32 42.25 15.82
C ILE A 8 5.28 41.76 14.73
N ARG A 9 5.66 42.63 13.79
CA ARG A 9 6.59 42.28 12.70
C ARG A 9 7.95 41.82 13.22
N ASP A 10 8.50 42.49 14.24
CA ASP A 10 9.78 42.13 14.84
C ASP A 10 9.69 40.79 15.56
N CYS A 11 8.60 40.52 16.30
CA CYS A 11 8.37 39.21 16.91
C CYS A 11 8.18 38.11 15.87
N PHE A 12 7.53 38.39 14.74
CA PHE A 12 7.42 37.45 13.62
C PHE A 12 8.78 37.16 12.99
N HIS A 13 9.61 38.18 12.80
CA HIS A 13 10.96 38.02 12.25
C HIS A 13 11.86 37.22 13.19
N GLU A 14 11.80 37.51 14.50
CA GLU A 14 12.51 36.78 15.54
C GLU A 14 12.06 35.30 15.59
N ALA A 15 10.75 35.04 15.44
CA ALA A 15 10.22 33.69 15.32
C ALA A 15 10.69 32.97 14.03
N PHE A 16 10.86 33.69 12.92
CA PHE A 16 11.32 33.14 11.64
C PHE A 16 12.81 32.82 11.62
N VAL A 17 13.60 33.59 12.36
CA VAL A 17 15.05 33.38 12.54
C VAL A 17 15.32 32.32 13.63
N SER A 18 14.29 31.88 14.35
CA SER A 18 14.42 30.84 15.36
C SER A 18 14.97 29.55 14.78
N ARG A 19 16.04 29.03 15.41
CA ARG A 19 16.63 27.73 15.06
C ARG A 19 15.60 26.59 15.15
N VAL A 20 14.61 26.74 16.04
CA VAL A 20 13.53 25.76 16.23
C VAL A 20 12.68 25.63 14.97
N LEU A 21 12.39 26.73 14.27
CA LEU A 21 11.63 26.70 13.01
C LEU A 21 12.34 25.81 11.99
N TRP A 22 13.62 26.08 11.77
CA TRP A 22 14.42 25.39 10.76
C TRP A 22 14.65 23.92 11.10
N ILE A 23 14.79 23.56 12.38
CA ILE A 23 14.85 22.16 12.83
C ILE A 23 13.55 21.45 12.50
N VAL A 24 12.39 22.07 12.79
CA VAL A 24 11.07 21.47 12.57
C VAL A 24 10.77 21.33 11.07
N VAL A 25 11.04 22.37 10.28
CA VAL A 25 10.91 22.33 8.82
C VAL A 25 11.85 21.29 8.23
N GLY A 26 13.09 21.19 8.73
CA GLY A 26 14.04 20.16 8.33
C GLY A 26 13.54 18.75 8.63
N LEU A 27 12.97 18.53 9.81
CA LEU A 27 12.37 17.25 10.20
C LEU A 27 11.16 16.89 9.34
N ILE A 28 10.26 17.85 9.07
CA ILE A 28 9.13 17.65 8.15
C ILE A 28 9.65 17.30 6.76
N THR A 29 10.68 17.99 6.28
CA THR A 29 11.27 17.75 4.96
C THR A 29 11.90 16.37 4.86
N LEU A 30 12.68 15.95 5.87
CA LEU A 30 13.28 14.62 5.93
C LEU A 30 12.20 13.52 5.92
N LEU A 31 11.12 13.75 6.66
CA LEU A 31 10.00 12.82 6.70
C LEU A 31 9.23 12.77 5.37
N LEU A 32 9.01 13.90 4.69
CA LEU A 32 8.42 13.92 3.35
C LEU A 32 9.33 13.23 2.33
N LEU A 33 10.65 13.42 2.43
CA LEU A 33 11.63 12.76 1.58
C LEU A 33 11.64 11.24 1.79
N ALA A 34 11.47 10.78 3.03
CA ALA A 34 11.32 9.36 3.33
C ALA A 34 10.02 8.76 2.74
N LEU A 35 8.96 9.56 2.60
CA LEU A 35 7.71 9.12 1.97
C LEU A 35 7.74 9.20 0.44
N ALA A 36 8.52 10.12 -0.12
CA ALA A 36 8.58 10.38 -1.56
C ALA A 36 8.85 9.14 -2.45
N PRO A 37 9.74 8.20 -2.08
CA PRO A 37 10.03 7.03 -2.92
C PRO A 37 9.02 5.88 -2.77
N LEU A 38 7.92 6.07 -2.03
CA LEU A 38 6.83 5.11 -1.98
C LEU A 38 6.04 5.21 -3.31
N SER A 39 6.02 4.14 -4.10
CA SER A 39 5.22 4.08 -5.33
C SER A 39 4.22 2.93 -5.25
N ILE A 40 2.97 3.23 -5.61
CA ILE A 40 1.85 2.29 -5.59
C ILE A 40 1.40 2.15 -7.04
N THR A 41 1.72 1.01 -7.66
CA THR A 41 1.38 0.74 -9.06
C THR A 41 0.31 -0.34 -9.14
N GLU A 42 -0.73 -0.10 -9.93
CA GLU A 42 -1.62 -1.18 -10.34
C GLU A 42 -0.97 -1.95 -11.47
N GLN A 43 -0.85 -3.25 -11.28
CA GLN A 43 -0.53 -4.20 -12.32
C GLN A 43 -1.68 -5.16 -12.50
N LEU A 44 -1.72 -5.76 -13.68
CA LEU A 44 -2.70 -6.78 -14.03
C LEU A 44 -2.40 -8.04 -13.21
N ALA A 45 -3.41 -8.62 -12.56
CA ALA A 45 -3.20 -9.81 -11.74
C ALA A 45 -2.75 -10.97 -12.64
N MET A 46 -1.57 -11.51 -12.35
CA MET A 46 -0.95 -12.61 -13.10
C MET A 46 -1.00 -13.95 -12.34
N LYS A 47 -1.14 -13.92 -11.01
CA LYS A 47 -1.11 -15.10 -10.15
C LYS A 47 -2.47 -15.39 -9.53
N ILE A 48 -2.75 -16.66 -9.28
CA ILE A 48 -3.91 -17.10 -8.50
C ILE A 48 -3.50 -17.12 -7.03
N ARG A 49 -4.26 -16.40 -6.19
CA ARG A 49 -3.94 -16.31 -4.75
C ARG A 49 -4.86 -17.19 -3.92
N THR A 50 -4.35 -17.60 -2.75
CA THR A 50 -5.13 -18.34 -1.75
C THR A 50 -6.42 -17.63 -1.33
N VAL A 51 -6.47 -16.29 -1.39
CA VAL A 51 -7.68 -15.50 -1.07
C VAL A 51 -8.76 -15.55 -2.15
N GLU A 52 -8.43 -15.96 -3.38
CA GLU A 52 -9.38 -16.10 -4.50
C GLU A 52 -10.06 -17.48 -4.51
N VAL A 53 -9.59 -18.40 -3.65
CA VAL A 53 -10.10 -19.77 -3.53
C VAL A 53 -11.05 -19.87 -2.34
N PHE A 54 -12.35 -20.02 -2.63
CA PHE A 54 -13.41 -20.08 -1.62
C PHE A 54 -13.64 -21.49 -1.08
N ALA A 55 -13.35 -22.51 -1.89
CA ALA A 55 -13.53 -23.91 -1.53
C ALA A 55 -12.23 -24.73 -1.75
N PRO A 56 -11.17 -24.48 -0.95
CA PRO A 56 -9.84 -25.04 -1.20
C PRO A 56 -9.82 -26.57 -1.13
N LYS A 57 -10.56 -27.17 -0.19
CA LYS A 57 -10.69 -28.63 -0.10
C LYS A 57 -11.39 -29.23 -1.33
N GLN A 58 -12.42 -28.57 -1.85
CA GLN A 58 -13.15 -29.07 -3.03
C GLN A 58 -12.28 -29.02 -4.29
N LEU A 59 -11.50 -27.94 -4.45
CA LEU A 59 -10.52 -27.82 -5.52
C LEU A 59 -9.52 -28.98 -5.49
N MET A 60 -8.92 -29.24 -4.34
CA MET A 60 -7.94 -30.34 -4.19
C MET A 60 -8.55 -31.72 -4.41
N VAL A 61 -9.78 -31.95 -3.92
CA VAL A 61 -10.52 -33.20 -4.19
C VAL A 61 -10.74 -33.38 -5.68
N GLN A 62 -11.15 -32.32 -6.39
CA GLN A 62 -11.44 -32.38 -7.82
C GLN A 62 -10.17 -32.67 -8.62
N ILE A 63 -9.08 -31.95 -8.34
CA ILE A 63 -7.77 -32.14 -8.97
C ILE A 63 -7.26 -33.58 -8.74
N ALA A 64 -7.26 -34.06 -7.50
CA ALA A 64 -6.76 -35.40 -7.20
C ALA A 64 -7.63 -36.51 -7.82
N LYS A 65 -8.96 -36.33 -7.82
CA LYS A 65 -9.87 -37.34 -8.37
C LYS A 65 -9.75 -37.44 -9.89
N GLU A 66 -9.88 -36.32 -10.59
CA GLU A 66 -9.88 -36.28 -12.05
C GLU A 66 -8.48 -36.58 -12.63
N GLY A 67 -7.42 -36.19 -11.91
CA GLY A 67 -6.04 -36.54 -12.28
C GLY A 67 -5.68 -38.01 -12.09
N LYS A 68 -6.26 -38.69 -11.09
CA LYS A 68 -6.07 -40.15 -10.91
C LYS A 68 -6.92 -40.98 -11.88
N GLU A 69 -8.01 -40.42 -12.39
CA GLU A 69 -8.91 -41.07 -13.35
C GLU A 69 -8.46 -40.87 -14.82
N ASP A 70 -7.35 -40.15 -15.07
CA ASP A 70 -6.78 -39.84 -16.41
C ASP A 70 -7.85 -39.33 -17.40
N SER A 71 -8.72 -38.47 -16.87
CA SER A 71 -9.80 -37.86 -17.64
C SER A 71 -9.26 -36.68 -18.46
N GLN A 72 -9.75 -36.44 -19.69
CA GLN A 72 -9.38 -35.27 -20.51
C GLN A 72 -10.00 -33.97 -19.96
N THR A 73 -9.76 -33.68 -18.68
CA THR A 73 -10.30 -32.52 -17.97
C THR A 73 -9.17 -31.58 -17.55
N PRO A 74 -9.47 -30.28 -17.39
CA PRO A 74 -8.50 -29.30 -16.90
C PRO A 74 -7.82 -29.69 -15.58
N ALA A 75 -8.54 -30.41 -14.72
CA ALA A 75 -8.05 -30.83 -13.42
C ALA A 75 -7.01 -31.96 -13.53
N ALA A 76 -7.14 -32.83 -14.53
CA ALA A 76 -6.16 -33.88 -14.80
C ALA A 76 -4.87 -33.32 -15.40
N ASP A 77 -4.97 -32.35 -16.32
CA ASP A 77 -3.81 -31.66 -16.86
C ASP A 77 -3.03 -30.94 -15.76
N ILE A 78 -3.73 -30.22 -14.87
CA ILE A 78 -3.09 -29.56 -13.72
C ILE A 78 -2.44 -30.59 -12.81
N TRP A 79 -3.09 -31.73 -12.52
CA TRP A 79 -2.49 -32.81 -11.72
C TRP A 79 -1.20 -33.37 -12.35
N GLY A 80 -1.15 -33.48 -13.68
CA GLY A 80 0.04 -33.90 -14.41
C GLY A 80 1.22 -32.93 -14.31
N LEU A 81 0.94 -31.64 -14.09
CA LEU A 81 1.95 -30.59 -13.94
C LEU A 81 2.46 -30.42 -12.50
N LEU A 82 1.75 -30.96 -11.51
CA LEU A 82 2.18 -30.89 -10.12
C LEU A 82 3.40 -31.79 -9.87
N ASP A 83 4.31 -31.29 -9.04
CA ASP A 83 5.41 -32.05 -8.46
C ASP A 83 4.92 -33.07 -7.44
N GLU A 84 5.75 -34.07 -7.13
CA GLU A 84 5.37 -35.13 -6.19
C GLU A 84 5.12 -34.61 -4.77
N ASP A 85 5.83 -33.57 -4.32
CA ASP A 85 5.61 -32.99 -2.99
C ASP A 85 4.22 -32.33 -2.90
N SER A 86 3.77 -31.65 -3.97
CA SER A 86 2.42 -31.10 -4.06
C SER A 86 1.35 -32.19 -4.07
N LYS A 87 1.54 -33.27 -4.83
CA LYS A 87 0.60 -34.41 -4.86
C LYS A 87 0.49 -35.10 -3.51
N GLU A 88 1.62 -35.33 -2.82
CA GLU A 88 1.64 -35.90 -1.47
C GLU A 88 0.90 -35.00 -0.47
N SER A 89 1.09 -33.67 -0.58
CA SER A 89 0.40 -32.71 0.30
C SER A 89 -1.12 -32.71 0.13
N ILE A 90 -1.61 -32.92 -1.10
CA ILE A 90 -3.04 -33.09 -1.38
C ILE A 90 -3.53 -34.38 -0.73
N ASP A 91 -2.86 -35.51 -0.98
CA ASP A 91 -3.28 -36.82 -0.46
C ASP A 91 -3.27 -36.88 1.08
N ALA A 92 -2.29 -36.24 1.72
CA ALA A 92 -2.25 -36.08 3.17
C ALA A 92 -3.48 -35.32 3.69
N THR A 93 -3.84 -34.21 3.04
CA THR A 93 -5.00 -33.38 3.39
C THR A 93 -6.34 -34.11 3.17
N LEU A 94 -6.40 -34.99 2.16
CA LEU A 94 -7.60 -35.77 1.83
C LEU A 94 -7.81 -36.97 2.77
N THR A 95 -6.72 -37.55 3.28
CA THR A 95 -6.75 -38.73 4.18
C THR A 95 -7.03 -38.34 5.63
N GLU A 96 -6.78 -37.09 6.00
CA GLU A 96 -7.00 -36.57 7.35
C GLU A 96 -8.50 -36.59 7.71
N LYS A 97 -8.85 -37.32 8.78
CA LYS A 97 -10.24 -37.45 9.25
C LYS A 97 -10.77 -36.17 9.89
N GLU A 98 -9.90 -35.38 10.50
CA GLU A 98 -10.24 -34.08 11.09
C GLU A 98 -9.89 -32.96 10.12
N GLU A 99 -10.77 -31.96 10.02
CA GLU A 99 -10.56 -30.84 9.11
C GLU A 99 -9.54 -29.85 9.70
N ASN A 100 -8.28 -30.05 9.35
CA ASN A 100 -7.19 -29.17 9.74
C ASN A 100 -7.07 -27.98 8.77
N ARG A 101 -7.66 -26.84 9.15
CA ARG A 101 -7.63 -25.60 8.33
C ARG A 101 -6.22 -25.13 7.99
N ARG A 102 -5.24 -25.39 8.86
CA ARG A 102 -3.85 -24.98 8.62
C ARG A 102 -3.21 -25.85 7.54
N ALA A 103 -3.41 -27.17 7.61
CA ALA A 103 -2.91 -28.11 6.62
C ALA A 103 -3.54 -27.85 5.24
N ILE A 104 -4.85 -27.61 5.18
CA ILE A 104 -5.57 -27.25 3.94
C ILE A 104 -4.99 -25.99 3.30
N ARG A 105 -4.66 -24.98 4.11
CA ARG A 105 -4.08 -23.73 3.60
C ARG A 105 -2.66 -23.95 3.08
N GLU A 106 -1.87 -24.75 3.78
CA GLU A 106 -0.49 -25.06 3.39
C GLU A 106 -0.42 -25.86 2.09
N SER A 107 -1.24 -26.90 1.94
CA SER A 107 -1.33 -27.66 0.69
C SER A 107 -1.88 -26.81 -0.45
N LEU A 108 -2.89 -25.97 -0.20
CA LEU A 108 -3.36 -25.02 -1.20
C LEU A 108 -2.26 -24.08 -1.69
N THR A 109 -1.44 -23.53 -0.78
CA THR A 109 -0.32 -22.65 -1.16
C THR A 109 0.63 -23.39 -2.10
N LYS A 110 1.04 -24.62 -1.77
CA LYS A 110 1.92 -25.42 -2.64
C LYS A 110 1.33 -25.67 -4.03
N VAL A 111 0.05 -26.03 -4.09
CA VAL A 111 -0.65 -26.27 -5.36
C VAL A 111 -0.73 -25.00 -6.21
N LEU A 112 -1.07 -23.86 -5.59
CA LEU A 112 -1.13 -22.59 -6.30
C LEU A 112 0.25 -22.11 -6.74
N ASP A 113 1.29 -22.30 -5.92
CA ASP A 113 2.66 -21.96 -6.28
C ASP A 113 3.13 -22.80 -7.48
N ALA A 114 2.87 -24.11 -7.48
CA ALA A 114 3.16 -24.99 -8.62
C ALA A 114 2.43 -24.55 -9.91
N ILE A 115 1.18 -24.08 -9.82
CA ILE A 115 0.43 -23.55 -10.96
C ILE A 115 0.97 -22.18 -11.41
N ASN A 116 1.35 -21.31 -10.47
CA ASN A 116 1.81 -19.95 -10.76
C ASN A 116 3.26 -19.91 -11.28
N GLU A 117 4.07 -20.92 -10.96
CA GLU A 117 5.49 -21.01 -11.31
C GLU A 117 5.76 -21.89 -12.55
N ILE A 118 4.72 -22.24 -13.32
CA ILE A 118 4.87 -22.93 -14.61
C ILE A 118 5.79 -22.10 -15.52
N GLU A 119 6.91 -22.70 -15.93
CA GLU A 119 7.97 -22.02 -16.70
C GLU A 119 7.50 -21.54 -18.06
N ASP A 120 6.74 -22.38 -18.80
CA ASP A 120 6.16 -22.03 -20.09
C ASP A 120 4.64 -21.82 -19.96
N PRO A 121 4.15 -20.56 -20.04
CA PRO A 121 2.72 -20.29 -19.95
C PRO A 121 1.89 -21.03 -21.02
N LYS A 122 2.49 -21.40 -22.16
CA LYS A 122 1.81 -22.06 -23.30
C LYS A 122 1.28 -23.44 -22.98
N VAL A 123 1.79 -24.08 -21.92
CA VAL A 123 1.43 -25.45 -21.56
C VAL A 123 -0.05 -25.59 -21.21
N LEU A 124 -0.62 -24.62 -20.50
CA LEU A 124 -2.03 -24.67 -20.07
C LEU A 124 -2.98 -24.28 -21.21
N PHE A 125 -2.74 -23.16 -21.90
CA PHE A 125 -3.62 -22.72 -22.98
C PHE A 125 -3.46 -23.50 -24.28
N GLY A 126 -2.38 -24.26 -24.45
CA GLY A 126 -2.18 -25.19 -25.55
C GLY A 126 -2.88 -26.54 -25.37
N SER A 127 -3.49 -26.80 -24.20
CA SER A 127 -4.20 -28.06 -23.95
C SER A 127 -5.64 -28.06 -24.48
N ASP A 128 -6.02 -29.15 -25.12
CA ASP A 128 -7.39 -29.43 -25.58
C ASP A 128 -8.41 -29.44 -24.42
N ALA A 129 -7.99 -29.74 -23.18
CA ALA A 129 -8.89 -29.81 -22.03
C ALA A 129 -9.46 -28.44 -21.66
N PHE A 130 -8.68 -27.38 -21.85
CA PHE A 130 -9.08 -26.00 -21.53
C PHE A 130 -9.88 -25.34 -22.66
N GLY A 131 -9.87 -25.88 -23.88
CA GLY A 131 -10.63 -25.34 -25.02
C GLY A 131 -12.16 -25.41 -24.86
N ARG A 132 -12.67 -26.14 -23.87
CA ARG A 132 -14.11 -26.27 -23.59
C ARG A 132 -14.61 -25.33 -22.48
N VAL A 133 -13.71 -24.55 -21.88
CA VAL A 133 -14.02 -23.69 -20.75
C VAL A 133 -14.61 -22.36 -21.22
N THR A 134 -15.64 -21.87 -20.54
CA THR A 134 -16.25 -20.56 -20.84
C THR A 134 -15.39 -19.44 -20.26
N LEU A 135 -14.74 -18.69 -21.14
CA LEU A 135 -13.79 -17.64 -20.79
C LEU A 135 -14.44 -16.24 -20.79
N PRO A 136 -14.00 -15.33 -19.90
CA PRO A 136 -14.32 -13.90 -19.98
C PRO A 136 -13.86 -13.27 -21.30
N GLU A 137 -14.48 -12.16 -21.72
CA GLU A 137 -14.16 -11.42 -22.95
C GLU A 137 -12.67 -11.09 -23.07
N GLU A 138 -12.05 -10.59 -21.99
CA GLU A 138 -10.60 -10.32 -21.96
C GLU A 138 -9.74 -11.57 -22.22
N ALA A 139 -10.14 -12.73 -21.68
CA ALA A 139 -9.40 -13.96 -21.88
C ALA A 139 -9.59 -14.52 -23.29
N GLN A 140 -10.73 -14.25 -23.93
CA GLN A 140 -10.96 -14.59 -25.34
C GLN A 140 -10.05 -13.75 -26.25
N ASP A 141 -9.93 -12.44 -26.01
CA ASP A 141 -9.02 -11.56 -26.74
C ASP A 141 -7.55 -12.01 -26.64
N LEU A 142 -7.13 -12.46 -25.46
CA LEU A 142 -5.78 -13.02 -25.24
C LEU A 142 -5.61 -14.36 -25.96
N MET A 143 -6.62 -15.22 -25.94
CA MET A 143 -6.59 -16.53 -26.60
C MET A 143 -6.53 -16.41 -28.13
N ASP A 144 -7.24 -15.44 -28.70
CA ASP A 144 -7.20 -15.11 -30.13
C ASP A 144 -5.81 -14.64 -30.60
N ARG A 145 -5.01 -14.07 -29.68
CA ARG A 145 -3.64 -13.60 -29.93
C ARG A 145 -2.55 -14.55 -29.40
N SER A 146 -2.91 -15.80 -29.12
CA SER A 146 -2.06 -16.79 -28.42
C SER A 146 -0.66 -17.03 -29.01
N GLU A 147 -0.47 -16.84 -30.32
CA GLU A 147 0.82 -17.04 -31.00
C GLU A 147 1.87 -15.95 -30.68
N GLY A 148 1.46 -14.78 -30.19
CA GLY A 148 2.33 -13.61 -29.98
C GLY A 148 2.30 -13.03 -28.56
N LEU A 149 1.77 -13.75 -27.58
CA LEU A 149 1.69 -13.29 -26.19
C LEU A 149 3.07 -13.13 -25.55
N SER A 150 3.24 -12.09 -24.76
CA SER A 150 4.36 -12.01 -23.81
C SER A 150 4.20 -13.02 -22.67
N ASP A 151 5.28 -13.32 -21.95
CA ASP A 151 5.22 -14.25 -20.80
C ASP A 151 4.22 -13.77 -19.72
N GLU A 152 4.10 -12.45 -19.52
CA GLU A 152 3.14 -11.83 -18.60
C GLU A 152 1.69 -11.99 -19.07
N GLU A 153 1.43 -11.76 -20.36
CA GLU A 153 0.11 -11.94 -20.95
C GLU A 153 -0.30 -13.43 -20.94
N GLY A 154 0.66 -14.34 -21.14
CA GLY A 154 0.45 -15.79 -21.03
C GLY A 154 0.08 -16.21 -19.61
N ARG A 155 0.76 -15.69 -18.58
CA ARG A 155 0.41 -15.93 -17.17
C ARG A 155 -0.98 -15.39 -16.81
N ARG A 156 -1.33 -14.21 -17.32
CA ARG A 156 -2.67 -13.63 -17.18
C ARG A 156 -3.74 -14.53 -17.81
N LEU A 157 -3.50 -15.07 -19.00
CA LEU A 157 -4.40 -16.03 -19.65
C LEU A 157 -4.55 -17.31 -18.82
N ASN A 158 -3.44 -17.87 -18.30
CA ASN A 158 -3.47 -19.05 -17.44
C ASN A 158 -4.30 -18.85 -16.18
N ARG A 159 -4.18 -17.69 -15.54
CA ARG A 159 -5.03 -17.31 -14.40
C ARG A 159 -6.51 -17.38 -14.76
N PHE A 160 -6.91 -16.86 -15.91
CA PHE A 160 -8.30 -16.93 -16.38
C PHE A 160 -8.74 -18.35 -16.69
N LEU A 161 -7.91 -19.15 -17.36
CA LEU A 161 -8.19 -20.54 -17.71
C LEU A 161 -8.43 -21.40 -16.48
N VAL A 162 -7.53 -21.32 -15.49
CA VAL A 162 -7.65 -22.09 -14.24
C VAL A 162 -8.87 -21.63 -13.44
N GLY A 163 -9.12 -20.33 -13.30
CA GLY A 163 -10.31 -19.87 -12.58
C GLY A 163 -11.61 -20.24 -13.28
N ALA A 164 -11.65 -20.25 -14.61
CA ALA A 164 -12.81 -20.68 -15.38
C ALA A 164 -12.98 -22.21 -15.39
N ALA A 165 -11.92 -22.98 -15.21
CA ALA A 165 -11.97 -24.43 -15.04
C ALA A 165 -12.58 -24.86 -13.69
N PHE A 166 -12.43 -24.04 -12.64
CA PHE A 166 -12.93 -24.32 -11.29
C PHE A 166 -13.93 -23.27 -10.77
N PRO A 167 -15.06 -23.01 -11.45
CA PRO A 167 -15.96 -21.91 -11.10
C PRO A 167 -16.66 -22.10 -9.74
N ARG A 168 -16.70 -23.33 -9.21
CA ARG A 168 -17.27 -23.62 -7.88
C ARG A 168 -16.27 -23.42 -6.73
N ALA A 169 -14.97 -23.36 -7.04
CA ALA A 169 -13.92 -23.30 -6.02
C ALA A 169 -13.09 -22.01 -6.09
N ILE A 170 -12.94 -21.43 -7.27
CA ILE A 170 -12.19 -20.20 -7.53
C ILE A 170 -13.17 -19.13 -8.01
N PHE A 171 -13.06 -17.93 -7.43
CA PHE A 171 -13.72 -16.74 -7.96
C PHE A 171 -12.67 -15.68 -8.24
N LEU A 172 -12.37 -15.50 -9.52
CA LEU A 172 -11.46 -14.46 -10.00
C LEU A 172 -12.15 -13.11 -9.80
N ARG A 173 -11.58 -12.26 -8.94
CA ARG A 173 -12.05 -10.87 -8.76
C ARG A 173 -11.39 -9.98 -9.82
N ASP A 174 -12.14 -8.98 -10.33
CA ASP A 174 -11.66 -8.00 -11.32
C ASP A 174 -10.29 -7.44 -10.91
N SER A 175 -9.35 -7.56 -11.85
CA SER A 175 -8.00 -8.05 -11.53
C SER A 175 -6.90 -6.99 -11.64
N THR A 176 -7.04 -5.93 -10.85
CA THR A 176 -5.94 -5.00 -10.58
C THR A 176 -5.26 -5.41 -9.28
N GLU A 177 -4.03 -5.89 -9.39
CA GLU A 177 -3.14 -6.14 -8.26
C GLU A 177 -2.34 -4.88 -7.95
N THR A 178 -2.32 -4.48 -6.68
CA THR A 178 -1.57 -3.30 -6.27
C THR A 178 -0.19 -3.72 -5.76
N HIS A 179 0.85 -3.34 -6.48
CA HIS A 179 2.23 -3.48 -6.03
C HIS A 179 2.64 -2.22 -5.26
N VAL A 180 3.11 -2.42 -4.03
CA VAL A 180 3.72 -1.36 -3.22
C VAL A 180 5.22 -1.51 -3.35
N SER A 181 5.85 -0.54 -4.00
CA SER A 181 7.30 -0.46 -4.13
C SER A 181 7.84 0.66 -3.24
N TYR A 182 8.98 0.39 -2.60
CA TYR A 182 9.73 1.40 -1.87
C TYR A 182 11.15 1.47 -2.40
N PHE A 183 11.47 2.59 -3.05
CA PHE A 183 12.80 2.87 -3.59
C PHE A 183 13.30 1.79 -4.57
N ILE A 184 14.20 0.90 -4.14
CA ILE A 184 14.87 -0.13 -4.97
C ILE A 184 14.32 -1.54 -4.69
N TRP A 185 13.58 -1.74 -3.60
CA TRP A 185 13.08 -3.04 -3.16
C TRP A 185 11.66 -3.35 -3.67
N GLY A 186 11.30 -2.80 -4.83
CA GLY A 186 9.92 -2.81 -5.32
C GLY A 186 9.45 -4.09 -6.01
N ASN A 187 10.39 -4.91 -6.51
CA ASN A 187 10.04 -6.04 -7.38
C ASN A 187 9.76 -7.35 -6.64
N ASP A 188 10.19 -7.46 -5.37
CA ASP A 188 10.12 -8.72 -4.61
C ASP A 188 8.96 -8.76 -3.60
N VAL A 189 8.17 -7.68 -3.50
CA VAL A 189 7.01 -7.64 -2.58
C VAL A 189 5.78 -8.15 -3.30
N ASP A 190 5.21 -9.24 -2.77
CA ASP A 190 3.97 -9.82 -3.28
C ASP A 190 2.84 -8.78 -3.35
N ALA A 191 2.16 -8.72 -4.50
CA ALA A 191 1.05 -7.81 -4.72
C ALA A 191 -0.06 -8.02 -3.68
N ILE A 192 -0.67 -6.91 -3.23
CA ILE A 192 -1.75 -6.95 -2.26
C ILE A 192 -3.08 -6.86 -3.01
N PRO A 193 -4.03 -7.78 -2.76
CA PRO A 193 -5.33 -7.84 -3.46
C PRO A 193 -6.32 -6.82 -2.88
N ILE A 194 -5.90 -5.57 -2.79
CA ILE A 194 -6.71 -4.43 -2.36
C ILE A 194 -6.56 -3.36 -3.46
N PRO A 195 -7.66 -2.74 -3.93
CA PRO A 195 -7.59 -1.72 -4.97
C PRO A 195 -6.68 -0.56 -4.55
N LYS A 196 -5.94 0.01 -5.51
CA LYS A 196 -4.95 1.07 -5.21
C LYS A 196 -5.58 2.25 -4.50
N ASP A 197 -6.81 2.60 -4.87
CA ASP A 197 -7.47 3.79 -4.35
C ASP A 197 -7.80 3.62 -2.86
N GLU A 198 -8.17 2.40 -2.46
CA GLU A 198 -8.43 2.08 -1.07
C GLU A 198 -7.14 1.98 -0.26
N LEU A 199 -6.08 1.36 -0.82
CA LEU A 199 -4.77 1.32 -0.19
C LEU A 199 -4.16 2.71 -0.02
N LEU A 200 -4.16 3.52 -1.08
CA LEU A 200 -3.66 4.88 -1.09
C LEU A 200 -4.43 5.73 -0.08
N LYS A 201 -5.77 5.64 -0.07
CA LYS A 201 -6.61 6.36 0.89
C LYS A 201 -6.31 5.93 2.32
N ASN A 202 -6.23 4.63 2.59
CA ASN A 202 -5.98 4.12 3.94
C ASN A 202 -4.56 4.46 4.42
N ALA A 203 -3.55 4.30 3.57
CA ALA A 203 -2.17 4.65 3.85
C ALA A 203 -2.01 6.16 4.08
N LEU A 204 -2.56 6.99 3.19
CA LEU A 204 -2.53 8.44 3.33
C LEU A 204 -3.27 8.89 4.60
N THR A 205 -4.41 8.27 4.93
CA THR A 205 -5.15 8.55 6.16
C THR A 205 -4.35 8.15 7.39
N ALA A 206 -3.74 6.96 7.39
CA ALA A 206 -2.92 6.49 8.51
C ALA A 206 -1.69 7.37 8.73
N VAL A 207 -0.95 7.66 7.67
CA VAL A 207 0.20 8.57 7.67
C VAL A 207 -0.23 9.95 8.16
N THR A 208 -1.27 10.54 7.58
CA THR A 208 -1.76 11.86 7.99
C THR A 208 -2.19 11.86 9.44
N THR A 209 -2.93 10.85 9.91
CA THR A 209 -3.40 10.78 11.30
C THR A 209 -2.23 10.65 12.27
N PHE A 210 -1.23 9.83 11.94
CA PHE A 210 -0.05 9.66 12.78
C PHE A 210 0.85 10.90 12.78
N LEU A 211 1.10 11.48 11.62
CA LEU A 211 2.01 12.62 11.43
C LEU A 211 1.38 13.94 11.86
N LEU A 212 0.21 14.30 11.32
CA LEU A 212 -0.49 15.54 11.68
C LEU A 212 -1.10 15.45 13.07
N GLY A 213 -1.75 14.32 13.37
CA GLY A 213 -2.45 14.13 14.63
C GLY A 213 -1.46 13.95 15.77
N THR A 214 -0.86 12.77 15.90
CA THR A 214 -0.04 12.43 17.07
C THR A 214 1.24 13.26 17.13
N LEU A 215 2.09 13.18 16.09
CA LEU A 215 3.39 13.84 16.11
C LEU A 215 3.28 15.36 15.96
N GLY A 216 2.42 15.84 15.06
CA GLY A 216 2.25 17.25 14.74
C GLY A 216 1.69 18.03 15.93
N VAL A 217 0.66 17.50 16.60
CA VAL A 217 0.11 18.13 17.82
C VAL A 217 1.12 18.08 18.96
N MET A 218 1.80 16.95 19.17
CA MET A 218 2.83 16.84 20.21
C MET A 218 3.94 17.87 20.01
N LEU A 219 4.44 18.01 18.78
CA LEU A 219 5.48 18.97 18.43
C LEU A 219 4.98 20.42 18.54
N ALA A 220 3.74 20.70 18.14
CA ALA A 220 3.12 22.01 18.31
C ALA A 220 3.01 22.41 19.78
N ILE A 221 2.61 21.48 20.66
CA ILE A 221 2.56 21.70 22.11
C ILE A 221 3.97 21.95 22.67
N LEU A 222 4.96 21.12 22.30
CA LEU A 222 6.34 21.27 22.77
C LEU A 222 6.91 22.65 22.42
N ILE A 223 6.69 23.10 21.17
CA ILE A 223 7.22 24.39 20.70
C ILE A 223 6.51 25.55 21.39
N THR A 224 5.18 25.52 21.45
CA THR A 224 4.40 26.59 22.11
C THR A 224 4.67 26.68 23.61
N ALA A 225 4.95 25.55 24.26
CA ALA A 225 5.32 25.52 25.67
C ALA A 225 6.63 26.28 25.95
N THR A 226 7.57 26.32 25.01
CA THR A 226 8.86 27.02 25.20
C THR A 226 8.83 28.51 24.86
N MET A 227 7.87 28.96 24.05
CA MET A 227 7.79 30.36 23.60
C MET A 227 7.47 31.35 24.71
N ILE A 228 6.61 30.99 25.67
CA ILE A 228 6.20 31.87 26.77
C ILE A 228 7.30 31.97 27.84
N PRO A 229 7.89 30.87 28.35
CA PRO A 229 8.95 30.94 29.35
C PRO A 229 10.17 31.76 28.94
N GLN A 230 10.58 31.69 27.66
CA GLN A 230 11.70 32.47 27.12
C GLN A 230 11.48 33.99 27.22
N THR A 231 10.23 34.45 27.31
CA THR A 231 9.95 35.87 27.54
C THR A 231 10.23 36.33 28.97
N PHE A 232 10.39 35.38 29.91
CA PHE A 232 10.73 35.64 31.30
C PHE A 232 12.24 35.57 31.60
N ASP A 233 13.08 35.31 30.59
CA ASP A 233 14.53 35.29 30.75
C ASP A 233 15.09 36.68 31.08
N LYS A 234 16.11 36.71 31.96
CA LYS A 234 16.75 37.95 32.43
C LYS A 234 17.36 38.72 31.25
N GLY A 235 16.99 39.99 31.10
CA GLY A 235 17.45 40.89 30.02
C GLY A 235 16.35 41.28 29.03
N ALA A 236 15.44 40.37 28.67
CA ALA A 236 14.30 40.69 27.80
C ALA A 236 13.23 41.50 28.54
N ILE A 237 12.94 41.12 29.79
CA ILE A 237 11.99 41.84 30.66
C ILE A 237 12.42 43.28 30.91
N ASP A 238 13.68 43.54 31.23
CA ASP A 238 14.17 44.90 31.51
C ASP A 238 14.09 45.81 30.27
N LEU A 239 14.39 45.26 29.08
CA LEU A 239 14.27 45.99 27.82
C LEU A 239 12.80 46.28 27.47
N LEU A 240 11.89 45.33 27.74
CA LEU A 240 10.46 45.47 27.50
C LEU A 240 9.78 46.42 28.50
N LEU A 241 10.26 46.49 29.75
CA LEU A 241 9.76 47.39 30.78
C LEU A 241 10.25 48.84 30.62
N SER A 242 11.33 49.07 29.87
CA SER A 242 11.80 50.42 29.54
C SER A 242 10.88 51.18 28.57
N LYS A 243 9.99 50.48 27.85
CA LYS A 243 8.98 51.05 26.95
C LYS A 243 7.58 50.89 27.57
N PRO A 244 6.70 51.91 27.52
CA PRO A 244 5.34 51.80 28.06
C PRO A 244 4.48 50.91 27.15
N LEU A 245 4.58 49.60 27.32
CA LEU A 245 3.80 48.58 26.60
C LEU A 245 2.76 47.95 27.52
N ASN A 246 1.54 47.78 26.99
CA ASN A 246 0.46 47.12 27.72
C ASN A 246 0.76 45.61 27.83
N ARG A 247 0.83 45.08 29.06
CA ARG A 247 1.24 43.68 29.36
C ARG A 247 0.39 42.65 28.61
N SER A 248 -0.94 42.85 28.57
CA SER A 248 -1.85 41.93 27.88
C SER A 248 -1.60 41.85 26.37
N PHE A 249 -1.16 42.96 25.76
CA PHE A 249 -0.86 43.01 24.34
C PHE A 249 0.44 42.28 24.00
N LEU A 250 1.42 42.30 24.91
CA LEU A 250 2.68 41.56 24.74
C LEU A 250 2.43 40.05 24.73
N PHE A 251 1.59 39.56 25.65
CA PHE A 251 1.14 38.17 25.65
C PHE A 251 0.37 37.82 24.38
N LEU A 252 -0.54 38.69 23.93
CA LEU A 252 -1.33 38.46 22.72
C LEU A 252 -0.45 38.42 21.46
N ALA A 253 0.53 39.31 21.34
CA ALA A 253 1.46 39.34 20.20
C ALA A 253 2.32 38.06 20.14
N LYS A 254 2.79 37.55 21.29
CA LYS A 254 3.55 36.29 21.37
C LYS A 254 2.69 35.06 21.07
N TYR A 255 1.44 35.05 21.56
CA TYR A 255 0.47 34.01 21.22
C TYR A 255 0.21 33.96 19.71
N VAL A 256 -0.05 35.10 19.08
CA VAL A 256 -0.26 35.19 17.62
C VAL A 256 0.98 34.75 16.85
N GLY A 257 2.19 35.08 17.34
CA GLY A 257 3.44 34.59 16.76
C GLY A 257 3.58 33.05 16.80
N GLY A 258 3.23 32.43 17.93
CA GLY A 258 3.21 30.96 18.07
C GLY A 258 2.14 30.30 17.19
N CYS A 259 0.96 30.89 17.09
CA CYS A 259 -0.10 30.40 16.19
C CYS A 259 0.32 30.47 14.73
N ALA A 260 0.94 31.57 14.31
CA ALA A 260 1.44 31.71 12.95
C ALA A 260 2.56 30.70 12.63
N PHE A 261 3.45 30.45 13.59
CA PHE A 261 4.48 29.43 13.47
C PHE A 261 3.88 28.05 13.19
N ILE A 262 2.93 27.60 14.02
CA ILE A 262 2.28 26.29 13.83
C ILE A 262 1.56 26.25 12.50
N THR A 263 0.84 27.33 12.15
CA THR A 263 0.11 27.42 10.88
C THR A 263 1.03 27.22 9.68
N ILE A 264 2.22 27.82 9.67
CA ILE A 264 3.20 27.66 8.59
C ILE A 264 3.72 26.23 8.52
N CYS A 265 4.10 25.63 9.66
CA CYS A 265 4.59 24.25 9.70
C CYS A 265 3.53 23.24 9.26
N THR A 266 2.29 23.39 9.73
CA THR A 266 1.16 22.55 9.33
C THR A 266 0.84 22.74 7.85
N ALA A 267 0.81 23.98 7.35
CA ALA A 267 0.59 24.25 5.93
C ALA A 267 1.68 23.64 5.05
N TYR A 268 2.95 23.72 5.47
CA TYR A 268 4.07 23.10 4.76
C TYR A 268 3.95 21.57 4.73
N MET A 269 3.63 20.94 5.86
CA MET A 269 3.45 19.48 5.93
C MET A 269 2.25 19.00 5.10
N VAL A 270 1.10 19.65 5.22
CA VAL A 270 -0.12 19.32 4.44
C VAL A 270 0.11 19.56 2.95
N GLY A 271 0.74 20.69 2.60
CA GLY A 271 1.10 21.00 1.23
C GLY A 271 2.05 19.96 0.64
N GLY A 272 3.05 19.53 1.42
CA GLY A 272 3.98 18.48 1.04
C GLY A 272 3.30 17.13 0.80
N LEU A 273 2.43 16.69 1.71
CA LEU A 273 1.66 15.46 1.55
C LEU A 273 0.72 15.52 0.34
N CYS A 274 0.05 16.65 0.12
CA CYS A 274 -0.82 16.86 -1.03
C CYS A 274 -0.02 16.81 -2.35
N LEU A 275 1.17 17.43 -2.38
CA LEU A 275 2.04 17.40 -3.54
C LEU A 275 2.54 15.99 -3.83
N LEU A 276 2.95 15.23 -2.82
CA LEU A 276 3.34 13.83 -2.98
C LEU A 276 2.20 12.96 -3.50
N ALA A 277 0.99 13.11 -2.93
CA ALA A 277 -0.19 12.40 -3.40
C ALA A 277 -0.57 12.78 -4.84
N ALA A 278 -0.44 14.06 -5.21
CA ALA A 278 -0.64 14.51 -6.58
C ALA A 278 0.38 13.90 -7.54
N LEU A 279 1.65 13.81 -7.13
CA LEU A 279 2.72 13.23 -7.94
C LEU A 279 2.50 11.73 -8.15
N GLN A 280 2.17 10.98 -7.09
CA GLN A 280 1.79 9.57 -7.18
C GLN A 280 0.56 9.35 -8.08
N ARG A 281 -0.38 10.30 -8.08
CA ARG A 281 -1.56 10.24 -8.94
C ARG A 281 -1.25 10.51 -10.42
N ILE A 282 -0.18 11.26 -10.74
CA ILE A 282 0.22 11.65 -12.10
C ILE A 282 1.13 10.61 -12.76
N THR A 283 1.90 9.85 -11.98
CA THR A 283 2.69 8.71 -12.48
C THR A 283 1.85 7.48 -12.87
N LEU A 284 0.55 7.70 -13.11
CA LEU A 284 -0.47 6.74 -13.57
C LEU A 284 -0.78 6.97 -15.04
#